data_AF-A0A4Q0I9R7-F1
#
_entry.id   AF-A0A4Q0I9R7-F1
#
_cell.length_a   1.000
_cell.length_b   1.000
_cell.length_c   1.000
_cell.angle_alpha   90.00
_cell.angle_beta   90.00
_cell.angle_gamma   90.00
#
_symmetry.space_group_name_H-M   'P 1'
#
loop_
_entity.id
_entity.type
_entity.pdbx_description
1 polymer ?
#
loop_
_entity_poly.entity_id
_entity_poly.type
_entity_poly.pdbx_seq_one_letter_code
_entity_poly.pdbx_strand_id
1 'polypeptide(L)' 'MAKEQYTNIFHNLISHSENEVGEFKKAENNFDFDDLGKYFSALSNEANLRGLDFAWLIFGYDEKKHEIVGTSYKNG' A
#
# COMPACT_ATOMS: atom_id res chain seq x y z
N MET A 1 -2.75 16.56 12.01
CA MET A 1 -2.66 16.98 10.59
C MET A 1 -2.15 15.82 9.72
N ALA A 2 -0.86 15.46 9.70
CA ALA A 2 -0.37 14.36 8.84
C ALA A 2 -1.02 12.99 9.11
N LYS A 3 -1.19 12.61 10.38
CA LYS A 3 -1.84 11.33 10.75
C LYS A 3 -3.26 11.19 10.18
N GLU A 4 -4.05 12.26 10.30
CA GLU A 4 -5.44 12.30 9.82
C GLU A 4 -5.50 12.24 8.30
N GLN A 5 -4.57 12.91 7.62
CA GLN A 5 -4.42 12.82 6.17
C GLN A 5 -4.16 11.38 5.71
N TYR A 6 -3.21 10.67 6.33
CA TYR A 6 -2.94 9.26 5.97
C TYR A 6 -4.11 8.33 6.29
N THR A 7 -4.83 8.57 7.38
CA THR A 7 -6.06 7.81 7.70
C THR A 7 -7.12 8.02 6.62
N ASN A 8 -7.33 9.25 6.16
CA ASN A 8 -8.29 9.54 5.10
C ASN A 8 -7.86 8.93 3.76
N ILE A 9 -6.58 9.03 3.40
CA ILE A 9 -6.01 8.37 2.21
C ILE A 9 -6.25 6.86 2.28
N PHE A 10 -5.94 6.24 3.42
CA PHE A 10 -6.18 4.81 3.61
C PHE A 10 -7.65 4.44 3.42
N HIS A 11 -8.58 5.19 4.02
CA HIS A 11 -10.01 4.96 3.84
C HIS A 11 -10.47 5.13 2.40
N ASN A 12 -9.90 6.08 1.66
CA ASN A 12 -10.18 6.25 0.23
C ASN A 12 -9.65 5.04 -0.56
N LEU A 13 -8.43 4.59 -0.29
CA LEU A 13 -7.81 3.44 -0.98
C LEU A 13 -8.60 2.14 -0.80
N ILE A 14 -9.10 1.87 0.41
CA ILE A 14 -9.87 0.64 0.67
C ILE A 14 -11.33 0.72 0.19
N SER A 15 -11.82 1.92 -0.18
CA SER A 15 -13.19 2.14 -0.66
C SER A 15 -13.27 2.34 -2.18
N HIS A 16 -12.20 2.81 -2.83
CA HIS A 16 -12.17 3.18 -4.25
C HIS A 16 -10.87 2.71 -4.93
N SER A 17 -10.80 1.44 -5.32
CA SER A 17 -9.61 0.86 -5.97
C SER A 17 -9.39 1.27 -7.43
N GLU A 18 -10.35 1.91 -8.09
CA GLU A 18 -10.26 2.16 -9.54
C GLU A 18 -9.33 3.32 -9.92
N ASN A 19 -9.27 4.36 -9.08
CA ASN A 19 -8.60 5.62 -9.43
C ASN A 19 -7.23 5.82 -8.76
N GLU A 20 -6.94 5.07 -7.71
CA GLU A 20 -5.63 5.12 -7.05
C GLU A 20 -4.85 3.83 -7.30
N VAL A 21 -3.55 3.98 -7.53
CA VAL A 21 -2.64 2.86 -7.70
C VAL A 21 -2.14 2.47 -6.32
N GLY A 22 -2.71 1.40 -5.78
CA GLY A 22 -2.43 0.90 -4.43
C GLY A 22 -2.19 -0.61 -4.43
N GLU A 23 -1.21 -1.06 -3.65
CA GLU A 23 -0.95 -2.48 -3.40
C GLU A 23 -1.06 -2.79 -1.90
N PHE A 24 -1.87 -3.79 -1.54
CA PHE A 24 -2.05 -4.22 -0.15
C PHE A 24 -1.23 -5.47 0.17
N LYS A 25 -0.53 -5.44 1.29
CA LYS A 25 0.25 -6.57 1.81
C LYS A 25 -0.05 -6.78 3.27
N LYS A 26 -0.32 -8.02 3.69
CA LYS A 26 -0.46 -8.34 5.11
C LYS A 26 0.87 -8.19 5.87
N ALA A 27 1.99 -8.50 5.21
CA ALA A 27 3.35 -8.48 5.78
C ALA A 27 3.39 -9.04 7.21
N GLU A 28 2.93 -10.28 7.35
CA GLU A 28 2.87 -11.03 8.60
C GLU A 28 4.28 -11.43 9.09
N ASN A 29 5.28 -11.44 8.21
CA ASN A 29 6.71 -11.66 8.51
C ASN A 29 7.60 -10.85 7.55
N ASN A 30 8.92 -10.77 7.86
CA ASN A 30 9.99 -10.11 7.10
C ASN A 30 9.67 -9.97 5.60
N PHE A 31 9.32 -8.76 5.18
CA PHE A 31 9.09 -8.46 3.78
C PHE A 31 10.45 -8.27 3.10
N ASP A 32 10.75 -9.12 2.12
CA ASP A 32 12.04 -9.12 1.42
C ASP A 32 12.28 -7.76 0.75
N PHE A 33 13.50 -7.26 0.86
CA PHE A 33 13.92 -6.02 0.23
C PHE A 33 13.85 -6.12 -1.30
N ASP A 34 14.13 -7.30 -1.86
CA ASP A 34 14.01 -7.54 -3.29
C ASP A 34 12.56 -7.47 -3.76
N ASP A 35 11.62 -7.99 -2.96
CA ASP A 35 10.20 -7.89 -3.25
C ASP A 35 9.72 -6.44 -3.14
N LEU A 36 10.20 -5.68 -2.16
CA LEU A 36 9.94 -4.25 -2.07
C LEU A 36 10.37 -3.50 -3.33
N GLY A 37 11.56 -3.80 -3.86
CA GLY A 37 12.04 -3.22 -5.11
C GLY A 37 11.12 -3.52 -6.30
N LYS A 38 10.61 -4.75 -6.40
CA LYS A 38 9.66 -5.15 -7.46
C LYS A 38 8.35 -4.36 -7.36
N TYR A 39 7.73 -4.30 -6.18
CA TYR A 39 6.48 -3.55 -6.00
C TYR A 39 6.70 -2.06 -6.24
N PHE A 40 7.81 -1.50 -5.77
CA PHE A 40 8.16 -0.10 -6.02
C PHE A 40 8.25 0.21 -7.52
N SER A 41 8.95 -0.64 -8.29
CA SER A 41 9.08 -0.46 -9.74
C SER A 41 7.74 -0.61 -10.46
N ALA A 42 6.92 -1.60 -10.08
CA ALA A 42 5.62 -1.82 -10.69
C ALA A 42 4.65 -0.66 -10.43
N LEU A 43 4.56 -0.21 -9.18
CA LEU A 43 3.70 0.90 -8.77
C LEU A 43 4.12 2.22 -9.43
N SER A 44 5.43 2.48 -9.53
CA SER A 44 5.94 3.69 -10.19
C SER A 44 5.61 3.71 -11.68
N ASN A 45 5.74 2.55 -12.35
CA ASN A 45 5.36 2.43 -13.76
C ASN A 45 3.86 2.64 -13.96
N GLU A 46 3.02 2.04 -13.13
CA GLU A 46 1.56 2.17 -13.23
C GLU A 46 1.09 3.60 -12.93
N ALA A 47 1.65 4.25 -11.90
CA ALA A 47 1.37 5.67 -11.62
C ALA A 47 1.72 6.56 -12.81
N ASN A 48 2.90 6.35 -13.40
CA ASN A 48 3.34 7.10 -14.58
C ASN A 48 2.41 6.86 -15.79
N LEU A 49 1.97 5.63 -16.03
CA LEU A 49 1.03 5.31 -17.11
C LEU A 49 -0.35 5.97 -16.92
N ARG A 50 -0.77 6.18 -15.67
CA ARG A 50 -2.04 6.84 -15.33
C ARG A 50 -1.91 8.36 -15.12
N GLY A 51 -0.70 8.92 -15.23
CA GLY A 51 -0.45 10.34 -14.96
C GLY A 51 -0.67 10.75 -13.50
N LEU A 52 -0.43 9.83 -12.56
CA LEU A 52 -0.53 10.07 -11.12
C LEU A 52 0.84 10.43 -10.55
N ASP A 53 0.88 11.36 -9.61
CA ASP A 53 2.11 11.83 -8.96
C ASP A 53 2.72 10.78 -8.01
N PHE A 54 1.91 9.83 -7.53
CA PHE A 54 2.30 8.84 -6.55
C PHE A 54 1.44 7.57 -6.64
N ALA A 55 1.93 6.52 -6.00
CA ALA A 55 1.24 5.27 -5.76
C ALA A 55 1.49 4.81 -4.30
N TRP A 56 0.66 3.90 -3.81
CA TRP A 56 0.68 3.46 -2.42
C TRP A 56 1.04 1.98 -2.29
N LEU A 57 1.92 1.69 -1.33
CA LEU A 57 2.15 0.33 -0.85
C LEU A 57 1.75 0.28 0.62
N ILE A 58 0.73 -0.51 0.95
CA ILE A 58 0.10 -0.53 2.27
C ILE A 58 0.39 -1.88 2.93
N PHE A 59 1.02 -1.83 4.11
CA PHE A 59 1.27 -3.01 4.94
C PHE A 59 0.23 -3.16 6.06
N GLY A 60 -0.10 -4.41 6.37
CA GLY A 60 -0.98 -4.78 7.48
C GLY A 60 -2.48 -4.71 7.20
N TYR A 61 -2.88 -4.85 5.94
CA TYR A 61 -4.27 -4.94 5.52
C TYR A 61 -4.53 -6.23 4.74
N ASP A 62 -5.57 -6.97 5.13
CA ASP A 62 -6.08 -8.12 4.40
C ASP A 62 -7.21 -7.66 3.47
N GLU A 63 -6.88 -7.42 2.21
CA GLU A 63 -7.84 -7.00 1.18
C GLU A 63 -8.98 -8.00 1.02
N LYS A 64 -8.70 -9.31 1.10
CA LYS A 64 -9.73 -10.35 0.92
C LYS A 64 -10.76 -10.36 2.03
N LYS A 65 -10.35 -10.03 3.26
CA LYS A 65 -11.23 -9.96 4.43
C LYS A 65 -11.73 -8.55 4.72
N HIS A 66 -11.18 -7.54 4.05
CA HIS A 66 -11.36 -6.13 4.39
C HIS A 66 -11.01 -5.82 5.86
N GLU A 67 -9.91 -6.40 6.37
CA GLU A 67 -9.52 -6.32 7.78
C GLU A 67 -8.13 -5.71 7.96
N ILE A 68 -7.98 -4.84 8.96
CA ILE A 68 -6.66 -4.38 9.42
C ILE A 68 -6.07 -5.48 10.29
N VAL A 69 -4.99 -6.10 9.83
CA VAL A 69 -4.30 -7.23 10.50
C VAL A 69 -2.99 -6.81 11.17
N GLY A 70 -2.50 -5.59 10.87
CA GLY A 70 -1.22 -5.09 11.35
C GLY A 70 -0.02 -5.73 10.62
N THR A 71 1.18 -5.24 10.88
CA THR A 71 2.41 -5.75 10.23
C THR A 71 3.56 -5.80 11.23
N SER A 72 4.45 -6.77 11.05
CA SER A 72 5.72 -6.89 11.79
C SER A 72 6.91 -6.33 11.01
N TYR A 73 6.68 -5.71 9.85
CA TYR A 73 7.73 -5.19 8.98
C TYR A 73 8.65 -4.21 9.73
N LYS A 74 9.96 -4.52 9.75
CA LYS A 74 11.02 -3.75 10.42
C LYS A 74 10.86 -3.57 11.94
N ASN A 75 10.09 -4.41 12.63
CA ASN A 75 10.09 -4.48 14.11
C ASN A 75 11.32 -5.24 14.67
N GLY A 76 12.48 -5.10 14.02
CA GLY A 76 13.77 -5.60 14.50
C GLY A 76 14.45 -4.64 15.45
#